data_AF-A0A2V9UCB5-F1
#
_entry.id   AF-A0A2V9UCB5-F1
#
_cell.length_a   1.000
_cell.length_b   1.000
_cell.length_c   1.000
_cell.angle_alpha   90.00
_cell.angle_beta   90.00
_cell.angle_gamma   90.00
#
_symmetry.space_group_name_H-M   'P 1'
#
loop_
_entity.id
_entity.type
_entity.pdbx_description
1 polymer ?
#
loop_
_entity_poly.entity_id
_entity_poly.type
_entity_poly.pdbx_seq_one_letter_code
_entity_poly.pdbx_strand_id
1 'polypeptide(L)'
;LAMSQWHQLWNHPDAATTKKGLTEMKRAQSLHAATPRERDYIAAMKTFYGGKGDFYARAGAYSKGMEKVYERNPEDHEAAVFYALSILAANEGNDPTFAAEKKAAAILEKLFAAEPDHPGVAHYLIHAYDKPQLAELGLPAARRYAQVAPAAPHALHMPSHIFARVGMWQEDINSNLASVAATRRTAAMHMGGEGHQFHAMDFLFYAYLQSGRNADARALIEEVKAMPDTIHNMYGMDYNPRAATLVHFTAVYPIEMRHWADAAALTPTAVAGTAEDSVIYWARAIGAAHLGNAEQVRKDAEQIDTIHTKLVAEKKKDFAETVDDDHKQALAWLSVAEDKYDDALAILRPLADKNDSLGEEPSGIPTREMLAEVLMMAKRPEQALAEYETDLKFNPNRFNGLYGAAQAAEAAGKQQKAAQYYAELVKVCAGSNSERPELSRAKGLVAEK
;
A
#
# COMPACT_ATOMS: atom_id res chain seq x y z
N LEU A 1 -2.51 -8.13 -29.38
CA LEU A 1 -1.44 -7.11 -29.24
C LEU A 1 -0.53 -7.55 -28.09
N ALA A 2 0.77 -7.69 -28.32
CA ALA A 2 1.71 -8.17 -27.29
C ALA A 2 1.74 -7.27 -26.05
N MET A 3 1.69 -5.94 -26.23
CA MET A 3 1.71 -4.99 -25.12
C MET A 3 0.51 -5.12 -24.17
N SER A 4 -0.63 -5.64 -24.64
CA SER A 4 -1.80 -5.87 -23.79
C SER A 4 -1.73 -7.17 -22.98
N GLN A 5 -0.65 -7.95 -23.12
CA GLN A 5 -0.44 -9.15 -22.32
C GLN A 5 0.37 -8.86 -21.05
N TRP A 6 1.01 -7.70 -20.94
CA TRP A 6 1.78 -7.31 -19.75
C TRP A 6 1.24 -6.02 -19.18
N HIS A 7 0.64 -6.10 -17.99
CA HIS A 7 0.20 -4.93 -17.24
C HIS A 7 1.39 -4.44 -16.42
N GLN A 8 2.14 -3.48 -16.98
CA GLN A 8 3.50 -3.12 -16.56
C GLN A 8 3.69 -2.75 -15.07
N LEU A 9 2.63 -2.32 -14.39
CA LEU A 9 2.67 -1.88 -12.98
C LEU A 9 2.01 -2.87 -12.00
N TRP A 10 1.44 -3.97 -12.48
CA TRP A 10 0.52 -4.81 -11.69
C TRP A 10 0.99 -6.25 -11.56
N ASN A 11 1.62 -6.78 -12.61
CA ASN A 11 1.96 -8.19 -12.63
C ASN A 11 3.28 -8.49 -13.33
N HIS A 12 3.93 -9.53 -12.83
CA HIS A 12 5.00 -10.22 -13.53
C HIS A 12 4.38 -11.31 -14.41
N PRO A 13 4.47 -11.21 -15.75
CA PRO A 13 3.84 -12.19 -16.63
C PRO A 13 4.39 -13.59 -16.39
N ASP A 14 3.48 -14.52 -16.12
CA ASP A 14 3.79 -15.94 -15.95
C ASP A 14 4.26 -16.58 -17.27
N ALA A 15 4.61 -17.88 -17.22
CA ALA A 15 5.08 -18.59 -18.39
C ALA A 15 4.03 -18.65 -19.53
N ALA A 16 2.75 -18.80 -19.18
CA ALA A 16 1.68 -18.87 -20.17
C ALA A 16 1.49 -17.52 -20.88
N THR A 17 1.45 -16.43 -20.12
CA THR A 17 1.33 -15.06 -20.61
C THR A 17 2.55 -14.65 -21.43
N THR A 18 3.76 -15.01 -20.97
CA THR A 18 5.00 -14.79 -21.72
C THR A 18 4.97 -15.51 -23.07
N LYS A 19 4.48 -16.75 -23.13
CA LYS A 19 4.33 -17.51 -24.38
C LYS A 19 3.31 -16.87 -25.34
N LYS A 20 2.18 -16.37 -24.82
CA LYS A 20 1.19 -15.62 -25.61
C LYS A 20 1.82 -14.34 -26.18
N GLY A 21 2.49 -13.54 -25.34
CA GLY A 21 3.21 -12.35 -25.76
C GLY A 21 4.26 -12.61 -26.83
N LEU A 22 5.05 -13.68 -26.71
CA LEU A 22 5.99 -14.13 -27.75
C LEU A 22 5.31 -14.46 -29.09
N THR A 23 4.13 -15.08 -29.03
CA THR A 23 3.35 -15.41 -30.24
C THR A 23 2.86 -14.14 -30.93
N GLU A 24 2.33 -13.20 -30.15
CA GLU A 24 1.91 -11.87 -30.64
C GLU A 24 3.09 -11.08 -31.21
N MET A 25 4.29 -11.17 -30.60
CA MET A 25 5.49 -10.53 -31.11
C MET A 25 5.93 -11.09 -32.46
N LYS A 26 5.87 -12.42 -32.65
CA LYS A 26 6.16 -13.03 -33.96
C LYS A 26 5.22 -12.51 -35.05
N ARG A 27 3.92 -12.40 -34.73
CA ARG A 27 2.92 -11.81 -35.63
C ARG A 27 3.21 -10.35 -35.94
N ALA A 28 3.54 -9.54 -34.93
CA ALA A 28 3.89 -8.14 -35.13
C ALA A 28 5.10 -7.97 -36.06
N GLN A 29 6.13 -8.83 -35.91
CA GLN A 29 7.31 -8.79 -36.76
C GLN A 29 7.03 -9.21 -38.22
N SER A 30 6.09 -10.14 -38.46
CA SER A 30 5.73 -10.57 -39.82
C SER A 30 4.89 -9.55 -40.59
N LEU A 31 4.34 -8.53 -39.92
CA LEU A 31 3.57 -7.47 -40.57
C LEU A 31 4.45 -6.46 -41.31
N HIS A 32 5.78 -6.51 -41.15
CA HIS A 32 6.72 -5.60 -41.80
C HIS A 32 6.30 -4.12 -41.66
N ALA A 33 6.17 -3.66 -40.41
CA ALA A 33 5.62 -2.36 -40.08
C ALA A 33 6.17 -1.22 -40.95
N ALA A 34 5.25 -0.41 -41.49
CA ALA A 34 5.53 0.54 -42.56
C ALA A 34 6.37 1.72 -42.06
N THR A 35 6.12 2.20 -40.84
CA THR A 35 6.77 3.40 -40.31
C THR A 35 7.98 3.07 -39.42
N PRO A 36 8.99 3.96 -39.35
CA PRO A 36 10.08 3.84 -38.37
C PRO A 36 9.57 3.75 -36.93
N ARG A 37 8.59 4.58 -36.58
CA ARG A 37 7.91 4.60 -35.28
C ARG A 37 7.40 3.22 -34.87
N GLU A 38 6.58 2.59 -35.69
CA GLU A 38 6.03 1.26 -35.39
C GLU A 38 7.12 0.19 -35.25
N ARG A 39 8.16 0.26 -36.08
CA ARG A 39 9.31 -0.65 -35.98
C ARG A 39 10.08 -0.47 -34.67
N ASP A 40 10.22 0.77 -34.20
CA ASP A 40 10.89 1.07 -32.93
C ASP A 40 10.08 0.49 -31.74
N TYR A 41 8.76 0.65 -31.71
CA TYR A 41 7.91 0.03 -30.67
C TYR A 41 7.98 -1.50 -30.67
N ILE A 42 7.90 -2.12 -31.85
CA ILE A 42 8.03 -3.58 -31.98
C ILE A 42 9.41 -4.04 -31.51
N ALA A 43 10.47 -3.30 -31.85
CA ALA A 43 11.83 -3.60 -31.43
C ALA A 43 11.99 -3.49 -29.91
N ALA A 44 11.41 -2.47 -29.27
CA ALA A 44 11.40 -2.32 -27.82
C ALA A 44 10.68 -3.50 -27.15
N MET A 45 9.41 -3.78 -27.49
CA MET A 45 8.64 -4.84 -26.83
C MET A 45 9.23 -6.25 -27.06
N LYS A 46 9.98 -6.44 -28.16
CA LYS A 46 10.73 -7.68 -28.41
C LYS A 46 11.78 -7.95 -27.33
N THR A 47 12.41 -6.93 -26.74
CA THR A 47 13.43 -7.14 -25.71
C THR A 47 12.84 -7.69 -24.42
N PHE A 48 11.57 -7.37 -24.12
CA PHE A 48 10.86 -7.97 -22.98
C PHE A 48 10.53 -9.45 -23.23
N TYR A 49 9.73 -9.74 -24.27
CA TYR A 49 9.24 -11.11 -24.50
C TYR A 49 10.31 -12.07 -25.04
N GLY A 50 11.27 -11.57 -25.82
CA GLY A 50 12.39 -12.35 -26.35
C GLY A 50 13.68 -12.27 -25.51
N GLY A 51 13.67 -11.49 -24.43
CA GLY A 51 14.81 -11.33 -23.54
C GLY A 51 15.09 -12.56 -22.69
N LYS A 52 16.33 -12.66 -22.18
CA LYS A 52 16.76 -13.67 -21.21
C LYS A 52 16.91 -13.01 -19.84
N GLY A 53 16.87 -13.81 -18.78
CA GLY A 53 17.00 -13.34 -17.40
C GLY A 53 15.66 -13.35 -16.65
N ASP A 54 15.68 -12.80 -15.45
CA ASP A 54 14.49 -12.60 -14.63
C ASP A 54 13.58 -11.50 -15.20
N PHE A 55 12.53 -11.14 -14.46
CA PHE A 55 11.60 -10.10 -14.85
C PHE A 55 12.29 -8.74 -15.01
N TYR A 56 13.04 -8.27 -14.01
CA TYR A 56 13.63 -6.93 -14.02
C TYR A 56 14.71 -6.75 -15.08
N ALA A 57 15.51 -7.78 -15.37
CA ALA A 57 16.43 -7.77 -16.50
C ALA A 57 15.71 -7.54 -17.84
N ARG A 58 14.54 -8.19 -18.04
CA ARG A 58 13.72 -8.02 -19.25
C ARG A 58 13.02 -6.67 -19.28
N ALA A 59 12.45 -6.21 -18.16
CA ALA A 59 11.80 -4.92 -18.03
C ALA A 59 12.78 -3.76 -18.26
N GLY A 60 14.00 -3.84 -17.72
CA GLY A 60 15.06 -2.86 -17.95
C GLY A 60 15.54 -2.84 -19.41
N ALA A 61 15.63 -4.01 -20.07
CA ALA A 61 15.93 -4.07 -21.50
C ALA A 61 14.81 -3.46 -22.37
N TYR A 62 13.55 -3.59 -21.94
CA TYR A 62 12.41 -2.92 -22.56
C TYR A 62 12.45 -1.41 -22.35
N SER A 63 12.72 -0.94 -21.13
CA SER A 63 12.83 0.49 -20.83
C SER A 63 13.92 1.17 -21.65
N LYS A 64 15.10 0.54 -21.80
CA LYS A 64 16.16 1.00 -22.73
C LYS A 64 15.74 0.99 -24.19
N GLY A 65 14.84 0.09 -24.58
CA GLY A 65 14.22 0.09 -25.90
C GLY A 65 13.29 1.29 -26.07
N MET A 66 12.43 1.54 -25.09
CA MET A 66 11.49 2.66 -25.06
C MET A 66 12.18 4.02 -25.00
N GLU A 67 13.35 4.13 -24.34
CA GLU A 67 14.19 5.33 -24.38
C GLU A 67 14.52 5.72 -25.83
N LYS A 68 14.89 4.75 -26.66
CA LYS A 68 15.17 4.99 -28.09
C LYS A 68 13.92 5.36 -28.87
N VAL A 69 12.75 4.79 -28.52
CA VAL A 69 11.48 5.16 -29.14
C VAL A 69 11.19 6.64 -28.84
N TYR A 70 11.32 7.05 -27.58
CA TYR A 70 11.13 8.42 -27.12
C TYR A 70 12.11 9.39 -27.81
N GLU A 71 13.41 9.09 -27.85
CA GLU A 71 14.43 9.95 -28.47
C GLU A 71 14.25 10.12 -29.99
N ARG A 72 13.80 9.07 -30.70
CA ARG A 72 13.64 9.09 -32.17
C ARG A 72 12.32 9.68 -32.63
N ASN A 73 11.34 9.79 -31.74
CA ASN A 73 9.99 10.26 -32.03
C ASN A 73 9.59 11.39 -31.05
N PRO A 74 10.29 12.55 -31.05
CA PRO A 74 10.10 13.60 -30.04
C PRO A 74 8.70 14.24 -30.05
N GLU A 75 7.99 14.21 -31.18
CA GLU A 75 6.62 14.72 -31.31
C GLU A 75 5.54 13.68 -30.91
N ASP A 76 5.96 12.46 -30.58
CA ASP A 76 5.05 11.38 -30.18
C ASP A 76 4.88 11.38 -28.66
N HIS A 77 3.86 12.07 -28.18
CA HIS A 77 3.58 12.15 -26.74
C HIS A 77 3.32 10.77 -26.12
N GLU A 78 2.75 9.82 -26.87
CA GLU A 78 2.57 8.44 -26.41
C GLU A 78 3.90 7.71 -26.23
N ALA A 79 4.94 8.03 -27.01
CA ALA A 79 6.28 7.48 -26.80
C ALA A 79 6.87 7.96 -25.48
N ALA A 80 6.67 9.23 -25.14
CA ALA A 80 7.08 9.80 -23.86
C ALA A 80 6.31 9.17 -22.69
N VAL A 81 4.98 9.03 -22.81
CA VAL A 81 4.13 8.38 -21.78
C VAL A 81 4.53 6.92 -21.56
N PHE A 82 4.68 6.12 -22.63
CA PHE A 82 5.09 4.72 -22.50
C PHE A 82 6.55 4.56 -22.05
N TYR A 83 7.43 5.51 -22.37
CA TYR A 83 8.79 5.48 -21.84
C TYR A 83 8.80 5.74 -20.34
N ALA A 84 8.08 6.75 -19.85
CA ALA A 84 7.92 6.99 -18.43
C ALA A 84 7.32 5.77 -17.70
N LEU A 85 6.27 5.16 -18.26
CA LEU A 85 5.71 3.90 -17.74
C LEU A 85 6.78 2.79 -17.66
N SER A 86 7.57 2.62 -18.71
CA SER A 86 8.60 1.57 -18.75
C SER A 86 9.71 1.78 -17.72
N ILE A 87 10.02 3.03 -17.36
CA ILE A 87 10.97 3.35 -16.28
C ILE A 87 10.42 2.84 -14.96
N LEU A 88 9.15 3.15 -14.66
CA LEU A 88 8.48 2.69 -13.44
C LEU A 88 8.40 1.16 -13.38
N ALA A 89 8.04 0.52 -14.49
CA ALA A 89 7.92 -0.95 -14.59
C ALA A 89 9.26 -1.71 -14.45
N ALA A 90 10.37 -1.04 -14.76
CA ALA A 90 11.72 -1.61 -14.62
C ALA A 90 12.33 -1.36 -13.23
N ASN A 91 11.64 -0.61 -12.37
CA ASN A 91 12.12 -0.29 -11.04
C ASN A 91 11.80 -1.44 -10.05
N GLU A 92 12.81 -1.91 -9.34
CA GLU A 92 12.66 -2.92 -8.28
C GLU A 92 12.09 -2.33 -6.99
N GLY A 93 12.04 -1.00 -6.87
CA GLY A 93 11.48 -0.31 -5.71
C GLY A 93 12.39 -0.29 -4.48
N ASN A 94 13.67 -0.62 -4.64
CA ASN A 94 14.68 -0.69 -3.58
C ASN A 94 15.69 0.47 -3.60
N ASP A 95 15.50 1.48 -4.47
CA ASP A 95 16.34 2.68 -4.55
C ASP A 95 15.78 3.81 -3.66
N PRO A 96 16.42 4.13 -2.52
CA PRO A 96 15.95 5.18 -1.62
C PRO A 96 16.10 6.60 -2.18
N THR A 97 16.76 6.77 -3.34
CA THR A 97 16.88 8.07 -4.00
C THR A 97 15.66 8.41 -4.88
N PHE A 98 14.82 7.40 -5.18
CA PHE A 98 13.67 7.48 -6.07
C PHE A 98 14.04 8.00 -7.46
N ALA A 99 15.19 7.59 -7.99
CA ALA A 99 15.72 8.14 -9.24
C ALA A 99 14.83 7.78 -10.45
N ALA A 100 14.30 6.57 -10.47
CA ALA A 100 13.40 6.09 -11.53
C ALA A 100 12.07 6.88 -11.52
N GLU A 101 11.46 7.02 -10.35
CA GLU A 101 10.25 7.80 -10.10
C GLU A 101 10.41 9.25 -10.54
N LYS A 102 11.47 9.93 -10.07
CA LYS A 102 11.75 11.32 -10.43
C LYS A 102 12.01 11.49 -11.92
N LYS A 103 12.69 10.54 -12.56
CA LYS A 103 12.93 10.56 -14.01
C LYS A 103 11.63 10.42 -14.80
N ALA A 104 10.77 9.48 -14.42
CA ALA A 104 9.47 9.29 -15.05
C ALA A 104 8.57 10.51 -14.85
N ALA A 105 8.51 11.04 -13.63
CA ALA A 105 7.74 12.23 -13.31
C ALA A 105 8.18 13.45 -14.13
N ALA A 106 9.48 13.72 -14.25
CA ALA A 106 9.99 14.86 -15.01
C ALA A 106 9.63 14.83 -16.51
N ILE A 107 9.41 13.64 -17.08
CA ILE A 107 8.90 13.48 -18.45
C ILE A 107 7.39 13.80 -18.47
N LEU A 108 6.64 13.21 -17.54
CA LEU A 108 5.18 13.30 -17.50
C LEU A 108 4.67 14.68 -17.07
N GLU A 109 5.35 15.41 -16.18
CA GLU A 109 4.96 16.75 -15.73
C GLU A 109 4.89 17.74 -16.90
N LYS A 110 5.85 17.64 -17.84
CA LYS A 110 5.85 18.47 -19.06
C LYS A 110 4.63 18.20 -19.92
N LEU A 111 4.26 16.94 -20.06
CA LEU A 111 3.06 16.55 -20.80
C LEU A 111 1.80 16.95 -20.05
N PHE A 112 1.76 16.80 -18.73
CA PHE A 112 0.58 17.13 -17.92
C PHE A 112 0.20 18.61 -18.01
N ALA A 113 1.19 19.50 -18.13
CA ALA A 113 0.95 20.91 -18.34
C ALA A 113 0.27 21.22 -19.70
N ALA A 114 0.55 20.43 -20.73
CA ALA A 114 -0.03 20.59 -22.07
C ALA A 114 -1.32 19.78 -22.27
N GLU A 115 -1.41 18.60 -21.65
CA GLU A 115 -2.44 17.59 -21.83
C GLU A 115 -2.94 17.06 -20.48
N PRO A 116 -3.56 17.92 -19.65
CA PRO A 116 -4.02 17.51 -18.31
C PRO A 116 -5.10 16.41 -18.34
N ASP A 117 -5.70 16.17 -19.51
CA ASP A 117 -6.79 15.21 -19.72
C ASP A 117 -6.32 13.90 -20.34
N HIS A 118 -5.02 13.76 -20.57
CA HIS A 118 -4.46 12.52 -21.08
C HIS A 118 -4.48 11.45 -19.98
N PRO A 119 -5.22 10.34 -20.14
CA PRO A 119 -5.41 9.35 -19.07
C PRO A 119 -4.09 8.72 -18.62
N GLY A 120 -3.19 8.41 -19.55
CA GLY A 120 -1.87 7.86 -19.23
C GLY A 120 -0.97 8.82 -18.45
N VAL A 121 -1.07 10.14 -18.67
CA VAL A 121 -0.16 11.11 -18.06
C VAL A 121 -0.49 11.27 -16.57
N ALA A 122 -1.74 11.57 -16.24
CA ALA A 122 -2.17 11.73 -14.86
C ALA A 122 -2.01 10.40 -14.07
N HIS A 123 -2.36 9.27 -14.69
CA HIS A 123 -2.22 7.96 -14.08
C HIS A 123 -0.77 7.62 -13.72
N TYR A 124 0.17 7.79 -14.65
CA TYR A 124 1.55 7.40 -14.41
C TYR A 124 2.30 8.42 -13.54
N LEU A 125 1.84 9.68 -13.47
CA LEU A 125 2.30 10.63 -12.45
C LEU A 125 1.91 10.20 -11.04
N ILE A 126 0.69 9.70 -10.84
CA ILE A 126 0.27 9.15 -9.55
C ILE A 126 1.22 8.02 -9.14
N HIS A 127 1.48 7.05 -10.02
CA HIS A 127 2.42 5.97 -9.73
C HIS A 127 3.85 6.44 -9.47
N ALA A 128 4.33 7.44 -10.21
CA ALA A 128 5.66 8.02 -9.97
C ALA A 128 5.77 8.72 -8.61
N TYR A 129 4.66 9.21 -8.05
CA TYR A 129 4.65 9.92 -6.78
C TYR A 129 4.05 9.12 -5.62
N ASP A 130 3.69 7.85 -5.81
CA ASP A 130 3.15 6.98 -4.75
C ASP A 130 4.24 6.47 -3.80
N LYS A 131 4.95 7.43 -3.21
CA LYS A 131 5.94 7.27 -2.15
C LYS A 131 5.70 8.40 -1.14
N PRO A 132 5.74 8.14 0.18
CA PRO A 132 5.51 9.18 1.19
C PRO A 132 6.33 10.46 0.95
N GLN A 133 7.59 10.31 0.52
CA GLN A 133 8.54 11.39 0.27
C GLN A 133 8.20 12.25 -0.96
N LEU A 134 7.35 11.75 -1.86
CA LEU A 134 7.00 12.41 -3.12
C LEU A 134 5.51 12.74 -3.26
N ALA A 135 4.66 12.17 -2.40
CA ALA A 135 3.20 12.16 -2.58
C ALA A 135 2.56 13.53 -2.75
N GLU A 136 3.04 14.56 -2.04
CA GLU A 136 2.50 15.92 -2.19
C GLU A 136 2.56 16.44 -3.63
N LEU A 137 3.60 16.04 -4.39
CA LEU A 137 3.77 16.41 -5.80
C LEU A 137 2.70 15.77 -6.71
N GLY A 138 2.11 14.65 -6.28
CA GLY A 138 1.08 13.92 -7.03
C GLY A 138 -0.34 14.47 -6.88
N LEU A 139 -0.59 15.40 -5.95
CA LEU A 139 -1.93 15.93 -5.69
C LEU A 139 -2.65 16.52 -6.92
N PRO A 140 -1.97 17.30 -7.79
CA PRO A 140 -2.62 17.80 -9.01
C PRO A 140 -3.08 16.68 -9.95
N ALA A 141 -2.25 15.66 -10.16
CA ALA A 141 -2.56 14.51 -11.01
C ALA A 141 -3.69 13.66 -10.40
N ALA A 142 -3.62 13.39 -9.08
CA ALA A 142 -4.65 12.65 -8.34
C ALA A 142 -6.05 13.29 -8.49
N ARG A 143 -6.16 14.60 -8.25
CA ARG A 143 -7.43 15.32 -8.37
C ARG A 143 -7.95 15.41 -9.79
N ARG A 144 -7.06 15.39 -10.80
CA ARG A 144 -7.47 15.42 -12.21
C ARG A 144 -7.91 14.05 -12.71
N TYR A 145 -7.19 12.98 -12.35
CA TYR A 145 -7.36 11.67 -12.99
C TYR A 145 -8.78 11.08 -12.83
N ALA A 146 -9.40 11.22 -11.65
CA ALA A 146 -10.78 10.78 -11.45
C ALA A 146 -11.79 11.47 -12.39
N GLN A 147 -11.48 12.68 -12.86
CA GLN A 147 -12.32 13.43 -13.80
C GLN A 147 -12.11 12.99 -15.25
N VAL A 148 -10.94 12.44 -15.58
CA VAL A 148 -10.57 12.01 -16.94
C VAL A 148 -11.31 10.73 -17.34
N ALA A 149 -11.43 9.77 -16.41
CA ALA A 149 -12.07 8.48 -16.69
C ALA A 149 -13.09 8.09 -15.59
N PRO A 150 -14.21 8.84 -15.45
CA PRO A 150 -15.14 8.69 -14.32
C PRO A 150 -15.98 7.40 -14.36
N ALA A 151 -15.88 6.61 -15.43
CA ALA A 151 -16.54 5.31 -15.56
C ALA A 151 -15.59 4.13 -15.27
N ALA A 152 -14.28 4.37 -15.16
CA ALA A 152 -13.29 3.32 -14.93
C ALA A 152 -13.04 3.20 -13.42
N PRO A 153 -13.36 2.06 -12.77
CA PRO A 153 -13.14 1.90 -11.34
C PRO A 153 -11.69 2.15 -10.93
N HIS A 154 -10.76 1.63 -11.74
CA HIS A 154 -9.34 1.83 -11.54
C HIS A 154 -8.95 3.31 -11.50
N ALA A 155 -9.44 4.11 -12.45
CA ALA A 155 -9.12 5.53 -12.51
C ALA A 155 -9.72 6.34 -11.35
N LEU A 156 -10.86 5.89 -10.82
CA LEU A 156 -11.47 6.48 -9.63
C LEU A 156 -10.75 6.07 -8.34
N HIS A 157 -10.12 4.90 -8.31
CA HIS A 157 -9.37 4.43 -7.16
C HIS A 157 -8.01 5.12 -7.05
N MET A 158 -7.21 5.13 -8.14
CA MET A 158 -5.81 5.59 -8.10
C MET A 158 -5.52 6.89 -7.34
N PRO A 159 -6.36 7.95 -7.37
CA PRO A 159 -6.12 9.14 -6.55
C PRO A 159 -6.00 8.87 -5.04
N SER A 160 -6.66 7.83 -4.51
CA SER A 160 -6.56 7.46 -3.10
C SER A 160 -5.16 7.07 -2.68
N HIS A 161 -4.32 6.54 -3.58
CA HIS A 161 -2.91 6.30 -3.29
C HIS A 161 -2.24 7.58 -2.78
N ILE A 162 -2.39 8.69 -3.49
CA ILE A 162 -1.83 9.98 -3.05
C ILE A 162 -2.55 10.51 -1.81
N PHE A 163 -3.89 10.45 -1.77
CA PHE A 163 -4.64 10.98 -0.63
C PHE A 163 -4.33 10.26 0.68
N ALA A 164 -4.16 8.94 0.66
CA ALA A 164 -3.75 8.16 1.81
C ALA A 164 -2.35 8.57 2.31
N ARG A 165 -1.40 8.74 1.38
CA ARG A 165 -0.01 9.13 1.67
C ARG A 165 0.10 10.49 2.35
N VAL A 166 -0.76 11.42 2.00
CA VAL A 166 -0.79 12.77 2.60
C VAL A 166 -1.86 12.93 3.69
N GLY A 167 -2.49 11.82 4.11
CA GLY A 167 -3.47 11.83 5.20
C GLY A 167 -4.74 12.62 4.91
N MET A 168 -5.16 12.70 3.64
CA MET A 168 -6.37 13.38 3.18
C MET A 168 -7.56 12.41 3.14
N TRP A 169 -7.94 11.88 4.31
CA TRP A 169 -8.88 10.76 4.44
C TRP A 169 -10.23 10.97 3.77
N GLN A 170 -10.78 12.19 3.77
CA GLN A 170 -12.09 12.43 3.12
C GLN A 170 -12.00 12.37 1.59
N GLU A 171 -10.91 12.84 0.98
CA GLU A 171 -10.69 12.72 -0.47
C GLU A 171 -10.46 11.25 -0.85
N ASP A 172 -9.69 10.51 -0.05
CA ASP A 172 -9.53 9.06 -0.17
C ASP A 172 -10.88 8.33 -0.15
N ILE A 173 -11.66 8.51 0.92
CA ILE A 173 -12.99 7.89 1.09
C ILE A 173 -13.88 8.16 -0.13
N ASN A 174 -13.92 9.40 -0.60
CA ASN A 174 -14.72 9.77 -1.77
C ASN A 174 -14.26 9.05 -3.04
N SER A 175 -12.95 8.95 -3.25
CA SER A 175 -12.34 8.26 -4.40
C SER A 175 -12.71 6.78 -4.41
N ASN A 176 -12.56 6.12 -3.26
CA ASN A 176 -12.80 4.69 -3.13
C ASN A 176 -14.27 4.32 -3.17
N LEU A 177 -15.16 5.12 -2.58
CA LEU A 177 -16.61 4.94 -2.74
C LEU A 177 -17.03 5.08 -4.21
N ALA A 178 -16.45 6.04 -4.95
CA ALA A 178 -16.71 6.19 -6.38
C ALA A 178 -16.22 4.98 -7.19
N SER A 179 -15.02 4.47 -6.88
CA SER A 179 -14.47 3.26 -7.49
C SER A 179 -15.37 2.05 -7.24
N VAL A 180 -15.73 1.77 -5.99
CA VAL A 180 -16.64 0.67 -5.62
C VAL A 180 -17.99 0.78 -6.34
N ALA A 181 -18.56 1.99 -6.41
CA ALA A 181 -19.80 2.22 -7.14
C ALA A 181 -19.66 1.98 -8.65
N ALA A 182 -18.52 2.35 -9.25
CA ALA A 182 -18.22 2.04 -10.65
C ALA A 182 -18.06 0.53 -10.88
N THR A 183 -17.34 -0.19 -10.00
CA THR A 183 -17.17 -1.64 -10.13
C THR A 183 -18.51 -2.37 -10.06
N ARG A 184 -19.40 -1.98 -9.15
CA ARG A 184 -20.75 -2.57 -9.06
C ARG A 184 -21.55 -2.35 -10.36
N ARG A 185 -21.40 -1.18 -11.00
CA ARG A 185 -22.04 -0.91 -12.30
C ARG A 185 -21.45 -1.76 -13.43
N THR A 186 -20.13 -1.91 -13.50
CA THR A 186 -19.48 -2.74 -14.54
C THR A 186 -19.79 -4.23 -14.34
N ALA A 187 -19.86 -4.69 -13.09
CA ALA A 187 -20.28 -6.05 -12.73
C ALA A 187 -21.72 -6.33 -13.20
N ALA A 188 -22.65 -5.40 -12.96
CA ALA A 188 -24.03 -5.50 -13.43
C ALA A 188 -24.16 -5.52 -14.97
N MET A 189 -23.15 -5.02 -15.68
CA MET A 189 -23.04 -5.07 -17.14
C MET A 189 -22.24 -6.28 -17.65
N HIS A 190 -21.81 -7.18 -16.76
CA HIS A 190 -20.98 -8.36 -17.07
C HIS A 190 -19.65 -8.00 -17.78
N MET A 191 -19.06 -6.85 -17.43
CA MET A 191 -17.79 -6.38 -18.02
C MET A 191 -16.55 -6.96 -17.33
N GLY A 192 -16.72 -7.70 -16.22
CA GLY A 192 -15.63 -8.23 -15.42
C GLY A 192 -14.91 -7.16 -14.58
N GLY A 193 -13.83 -7.57 -13.90
CA GLY A 193 -12.98 -6.69 -13.10
C GLY A 193 -13.45 -6.48 -11.66
N GLU A 194 -14.38 -7.30 -11.19
CA GLU A 194 -14.96 -7.24 -9.84
C GLU A 194 -13.89 -7.38 -8.75
N GLY A 195 -12.81 -8.11 -9.03
CA GLY A 195 -11.66 -8.24 -8.14
C GLY A 195 -11.00 -6.90 -7.78
N HIS A 196 -11.02 -5.89 -8.66
CA HIS A 196 -10.41 -4.58 -8.38
C HIS A 196 -11.11 -3.82 -7.24
N GLN A 197 -12.34 -4.22 -6.90
CA GLN A 197 -13.08 -3.60 -5.81
C GLN A 197 -12.42 -3.81 -4.45
N PHE A 198 -11.77 -4.96 -4.25
CA PHE A 198 -11.15 -5.31 -2.96
C PHE A 198 -10.03 -4.35 -2.60
N HIS A 199 -9.17 -4.01 -3.56
CA HIS A 199 -8.12 -3.00 -3.38
C HIS A 199 -8.68 -1.62 -2.98
N ALA A 200 -9.76 -1.17 -3.62
CA ALA A 200 -10.43 0.07 -3.23
C ALA A 200 -11.06 -0.02 -1.83
N MET A 201 -11.50 -1.21 -1.42
CA MET A 201 -12.02 -1.44 -0.07
C MET A 201 -10.91 -1.42 0.98
N ASP A 202 -9.70 -1.88 0.67
CA ASP A 202 -8.56 -1.85 1.58
C ASP A 202 -8.21 -0.40 1.98
N PHE A 203 -8.12 0.50 1.00
CA PHE A 203 -7.93 1.93 1.24
C PHE A 203 -9.09 2.57 2.00
N LEU A 204 -10.32 2.23 1.62
CA LEU A 204 -11.52 2.74 2.29
C LEU A 204 -11.54 2.34 3.77
N PHE A 205 -11.21 1.09 4.06
CA PHE A 205 -11.09 0.56 5.42
C PHE A 205 -10.04 1.32 6.22
N TYR A 206 -8.84 1.49 5.63
CA TYR A 206 -7.76 2.26 6.24
C TYR A 206 -8.18 3.71 6.55
N ALA A 207 -8.71 4.43 5.57
CA ALA A 207 -9.14 5.82 5.72
C ALA A 207 -10.27 5.98 6.76
N TYR A 208 -11.18 5.01 6.87
CA TYR A 208 -12.20 5.00 7.92
C TYR A 208 -11.58 4.88 9.31
N LEU A 209 -10.62 3.98 9.50
CA LEU A 209 -9.93 3.84 10.79
C LEU A 209 -9.15 5.10 11.15
N GLN A 210 -8.41 5.69 10.20
CA GLN A 210 -7.59 6.87 10.46
C GLN A 210 -8.40 8.16 10.68
N SER A 211 -9.63 8.24 10.18
CA SER A 211 -10.57 9.35 10.44
C SER A 211 -11.55 9.06 11.59
N GLY A 212 -11.34 7.97 12.34
CA GLY A 212 -12.17 7.57 13.48
C GLY A 212 -13.58 7.09 13.11
N ARG A 213 -13.88 6.84 11.82
CA ARG A 213 -15.16 6.34 11.30
C ARG A 213 -15.31 4.83 11.51
N ASN A 214 -15.19 4.39 12.76
CA ASN A 214 -15.06 2.96 13.10
C ASN A 214 -16.30 2.12 12.77
N ALA A 215 -17.49 2.75 12.79
CA ALA A 215 -18.74 2.10 12.41
C ALA A 215 -18.75 1.79 10.90
N ASP A 216 -18.25 2.71 10.09
CA ASP A 216 -18.14 2.54 8.63
C ASP A 216 -17.12 1.44 8.30
N ALA A 217 -15.97 1.41 8.98
CA ALA A 217 -14.99 0.32 8.85
C ALA A 217 -15.58 -1.05 9.23
N ARG A 218 -16.37 -1.13 10.31
CA ARG A 218 -17.05 -2.38 10.72
C ARG A 218 -18.12 -2.80 9.72
N ALA A 219 -18.89 -1.85 9.20
CA ALA A 219 -19.88 -2.13 8.17
C ALA A 219 -19.22 -2.70 6.89
N LEU A 220 -18.04 -2.18 6.53
CA LEU A 220 -17.27 -2.67 5.39
C LEU A 220 -16.77 -4.12 5.60
N ILE A 221 -16.34 -4.48 6.81
CA ILE A 221 -16.01 -5.88 7.17
C ILE A 221 -17.20 -6.80 6.91
N GLU A 222 -18.38 -6.44 7.42
CA GLU A 222 -19.59 -7.25 7.23
C GLU A 222 -20.02 -7.29 5.75
N GLU A 223 -19.78 -6.21 4.99
CA GLU A 223 -20.01 -6.18 3.55
C GLU A 223 -19.13 -7.22 2.83
N VAL A 224 -17.81 -7.19 3.02
CA VAL A 224 -16.87 -8.14 2.40
C VAL A 224 -17.20 -9.58 2.80
N LYS A 225 -17.54 -9.81 4.06
CA LYS A 225 -17.95 -11.13 4.56
C LYS A 225 -19.19 -11.66 3.85
N ALA A 226 -20.16 -10.80 3.56
CA ALA A 226 -21.40 -11.14 2.86
C ALA A 226 -21.24 -11.32 1.34
N MET A 227 -20.12 -10.88 0.76
CA MET A 227 -19.86 -11.09 -0.67
C MET A 227 -19.74 -12.57 -1.04
N PRO A 228 -20.15 -12.96 -2.25
CA PRO A 228 -20.01 -14.33 -2.71
C PRO A 228 -18.53 -14.72 -2.88
N ASP A 229 -18.19 -15.94 -2.49
CA ASP A 229 -16.85 -16.50 -2.65
C ASP A 229 -16.67 -17.08 -4.06
N THR A 230 -16.81 -16.21 -5.07
CA THR A 230 -16.80 -16.60 -6.50
C THR A 230 -15.72 -15.90 -7.30
N ILE A 231 -15.01 -14.95 -6.70
CA ILE A 231 -13.95 -14.18 -7.34
C ILE A 231 -12.61 -14.78 -6.92
N HIS A 232 -11.88 -15.34 -7.88
CA HIS A 232 -10.56 -15.95 -7.66
C HIS A 232 -9.49 -15.36 -8.59
N ASN A 233 -9.66 -14.09 -8.95
CA ASN A 233 -8.70 -13.33 -9.73
C ASN A 233 -8.79 -11.83 -9.37
N MET A 234 -7.64 -11.19 -9.16
CA MET A 234 -7.53 -9.73 -9.18
C MET A 234 -6.22 -9.34 -9.87
N TYR A 235 -6.28 -8.33 -10.75
CA TYR A 235 -5.16 -7.86 -11.58
C TYR A 235 -4.47 -8.95 -12.43
N GLY A 236 -5.20 -10.01 -12.80
CA GLY A 236 -4.66 -11.12 -13.57
C GLY A 236 -3.82 -12.10 -12.74
N MET A 237 -3.87 -12.01 -11.40
CA MET A 237 -3.28 -12.97 -10.47
C MET A 237 -4.36 -13.91 -9.94
N ASP A 238 -4.09 -15.22 -9.94
CA ASP A 238 -5.00 -16.25 -9.44
C ASP A 238 -4.90 -16.35 -7.91
N TYR A 239 -5.78 -15.64 -7.21
CA TYR A 239 -5.90 -15.68 -5.76
C TYR A 239 -7.32 -15.33 -5.32
N ASN A 240 -7.67 -15.58 -4.05
CA ASN A 240 -8.98 -15.22 -3.50
C ASN A 240 -8.92 -13.83 -2.82
N PRO A 241 -9.27 -12.73 -3.53
CA PRO A 241 -9.23 -11.38 -2.97
C PRO A 241 -10.18 -11.18 -1.81
N ARG A 242 -11.35 -11.84 -1.82
CA ARG A 242 -12.30 -11.76 -0.71
C ARG A 242 -11.69 -12.33 0.57
N ALA A 243 -11.07 -13.50 0.50
CA ALA A 243 -10.45 -14.14 1.66
C ALA A 243 -9.27 -13.31 2.20
N ALA A 244 -8.41 -12.80 1.31
CA ALA A 244 -7.29 -11.94 1.66
C ALA A 244 -7.74 -10.66 2.38
N THR A 245 -8.65 -9.89 1.77
CA THR A 245 -9.22 -8.67 2.36
C THR A 245 -9.92 -8.94 3.69
N LEU A 246 -10.70 -10.02 3.79
CA LEU A 246 -11.40 -10.35 5.03
C LEU A 246 -10.43 -10.69 6.16
N VAL A 247 -9.37 -11.46 5.87
CA VAL A 247 -8.32 -11.78 6.85
C VAL A 247 -7.61 -10.52 7.30
N HIS A 248 -7.23 -9.66 6.35
CA HIS A 248 -6.59 -8.38 6.64
C HIS A 248 -7.46 -7.50 7.55
N PHE A 249 -8.73 -7.27 7.23
CA PHE A 249 -9.60 -6.42 8.05
C PHE A 249 -9.86 -7.02 9.43
N THR A 250 -10.03 -8.34 9.51
CA THR A 250 -10.27 -9.07 10.77
C THR A 250 -9.06 -8.93 11.70
N ALA A 251 -7.85 -8.94 11.16
CA ALA A 251 -6.62 -8.76 11.92
C ALA A 251 -6.40 -7.30 12.34
N VAL A 252 -6.51 -6.36 11.39
CA VAL A 252 -6.12 -4.96 11.63
C VAL A 252 -7.13 -4.20 12.47
N TYR A 253 -8.44 -4.46 12.32
CA TYR A 253 -9.48 -3.73 13.05
C TYR A 253 -9.28 -3.73 14.57
N PRO A 254 -9.16 -4.88 15.27
CA PRO A 254 -8.99 -4.86 16.72
C PRO A 254 -7.66 -4.23 17.16
N ILE A 255 -6.59 -4.32 16.37
CA ILE A 255 -5.30 -3.71 16.71
C ILE A 255 -5.40 -2.18 16.63
N GLU A 256 -5.95 -1.64 15.54
CA GLU A 256 -6.14 -0.19 15.35
C GLU A 256 -7.13 0.41 16.36
N MET A 257 -8.09 -0.39 16.82
CA MET A 257 -9.02 -0.03 17.89
C MET A 257 -8.44 -0.26 19.29
N ARG A 258 -7.23 -0.82 19.42
CA ARG A 258 -6.59 -1.23 20.69
C ARG A 258 -7.43 -2.23 21.51
N HIS A 259 -8.26 -3.03 20.85
CA HIS A 259 -9.05 -4.10 21.44
C HIS A 259 -8.18 -5.37 21.59
N TRP A 260 -7.20 -5.33 22.48
CA TRP A 260 -6.17 -6.38 22.62
C TRP A 260 -6.73 -7.77 22.91
N ALA A 261 -7.81 -7.85 23.69
CA ALA A 261 -8.51 -9.11 23.96
C ALA A 261 -9.14 -9.71 22.70
N ASP A 262 -9.78 -8.89 21.87
CA ASP A 262 -10.37 -9.33 20.61
C ASP A 262 -9.27 -9.81 19.64
N ALA A 263 -8.17 -9.06 19.55
CA ALA A 263 -7.01 -9.41 18.73
C ALA A 263 -6.38 -10.76 19.15
N ALA A 264 -6.15 -10.97 20.44
CA ALA A 264 -5.57 -12.22 20.96
C ALA A 264 -6.49 -13.44 20.75
N ALA A 265 -7.81 -13.21 20.70
CA ALA A 265 -8.83 -14.23 20.54
C ALA A 265 -9.19 -14.55 19.08
N LEU A 266 -8.55 -13.91 18.09
CA LEU A 266 -8.81 -14.18 16.67
C LEU A 266 -8.57 -15.66 16.34
N THR A 267 -9.38 -16.19 15.44
CA THR A 267 -9.22 -17.56 14.92
C THR A 267 -8.41 -17.52 13.63
N PRO A 268 -7.25 -18.18 13.56
CA PRO A 268 -6.46 -18.26 12.34
C PRO A 268 -7.29 -18.77 11.16
N THR A 269 -7.18 -18.06 10.03
CA THR A 269 -7.86 -18.41 8.77
C THR A 269 -6.80 -18.41 7.68
N ALA A 270 -6.68 -19.53 6.97
CA ALA A 270 -5.61 -19.70 5.99
C ALA A 270 -5.92 -18.96 4.68
N VAL A 271 -4.91 -18.28 4.13
CA VAL A 271 -4.91 -17.71 2.76
C VAL A 271 -3.69 -18.28 2.05
N ALA A 272 -3.74 -19.59 1.85
CA ALA A 272 -2.56 -20.40 1.54
C ALA A 272 -1.75 -19.86 0.35
N GLY A 273 -0.44 -19.70 0.58
CA GLY A 273 0.51 -19.34 -0.45
C GLY A 273 0.60 -17.85 -0.76
N THR A 274 0.06 -17.00 0.11
CA THR A 274 0.15 -15.54 0.12
C THR A 274 0.73 -15.05 1.44
N ALA A 275 1.05 -13.76 1.56
CA ALA A 275 1.50 -13.19 2.83
C ALA A 275 0.37 -13.11 3.87
N GLU A 276 -0.89 -13.03 3.42
CA GLU A 276 -2.06 -12.94 4.30
C GLU A 276 -2.24 -14.15 5.24
N ASP A 277 -1.56 -15.27 4.95
CA ASP A 277 -1.55 -16.48 5.79
C ASP A 277 -0.96 -16.22 7.19
N SER A 278 -0.09 -15.21 7.37
CA SER A 278 0.53 -14.85 8.67
C SER A 278 -0.24 -13.81 9.47
N VAL A 279 -1.09 -13.00 8.82
CA VAL A 279 -1.57 -11.73 9.38
C VAL A 279 -2.44 -11.91 10.64
N ILE A 280 -3.23 -13.00 10.73
CA ILE A 280 -3.98 -13.30 11.96
C ILE A 280 -3.04 -13.69 13.11
N TYR A 281 -1.99 -14.48 12.84
CA TYR A 281 -1.01 -14.84 13.87
C TYR A 281 -0.25 -13.60 14.35
N TRP A 282 0.11 -12.70 13.44
CA TRP A 282 0.71 -11.41 13.77
C TRP A 282 -0.19 -10.58 14.70
N ALA A 283 -1.47 -10.40 14.36
CA ALA A 283 -2.40 -9.65 15.21
C ALA A 283 -2.60 -10.31 16.58
N ARG A 284 -2.70 -11.65 16.63
CA ARG A 284 -2.80 -12.40 17.89
C ARG A 284 -1.55 -12.24 18.75
N ALA A 285 -0.36 -12.27 18.16
CA ALA A 285 0.91 -12.05 18.84
C ALA A 285 0.95 -10.66 19.49
N ILE A 286 0.57 -9.60 18.76
CA ILE A 286 0.50 -8.24 19.31
C ILE A 286 -0.53 -8.16 20.45
N GLY A 287 -1.77 -8.62 20.21
CA GLY A 287 -2.83 -8.63 21.22
C GLY A 287 -2.44 -9.39 22.48
N ALA A 288 -1.84 -10.57 22.34
CA ALA A 288 -1.36 -11.38 23.45
C ALA A 288 -0.21 -10.71 24.22
N ALA A 289 0.69 -9.99 23.55
CA ALA A 289 1.76 -9.25 24.19
C ALA A 289 1.23 -8.12 25.09
N HIS A 290 0.23 -7.37 24.61
CA HIS A 290 -0.45 -6.35 25.42
C HIS A 290 -1.18 -6.92 26.65
N LEU A 291 -1.51 -8.21 26.64
CA LEU A 291 -2.12 -8.93 27.75
C LEU A 291 -1.09 -9.67 28.63
N GLY A 292 0.21 -9.54 28.34
CA GLY A 292 1.29 -10.22 29.08
C GLY A 292 1.35 -11.73 28.84
N ASN A 293 0.75 -12.24 27.76
CA ASN A 293 0.70 -13.68 27.47
C ASN A 293 1.85 -14.10 26.54
N ALA A 294 3.09 -14.08 27.04
CA ALA A 294 4.29 -14.43 26.28
C ALA A 294 4.25 -15.87 25.70
N GLU A 295 3.55 -16.81 26.33
CA GLU A 295 3.38 -18.17 25.80
C GLU A 295 2.61 -18.17 24.48
N GLN A 296 1.53 -17.39 24.40
CA GLN A 296 0.74 -17.28 23.18
C GLN A 296 1.52 -16.56 22.08
N VAL A 297 2.24 -15.48 22.40
CA VAL A 297 3.08 -14.77 21.43
C VAL A 297 4.10 -15.72 20.81
N ARG A 298 4.76 -16.56 21.61
CA ARG A 298 5.74 -17.54 21.11
C ARG A 298 5.11 -18.55 20.14
N LYS A 299 3.93 -19.08 20.48
CA LYS A 299 3.20 -20.01 19.60
C LYS A 299 2.84 -19.37 18.26
N ASP A 300 2.36 -18.13 18.28
CA ASP A 300 1.98 -17.43 17.07
C ASP A 300 3.21 -17.07 16.22
N ALA A 301 4.32 -16.64 16.83
CA ALA A 301 5.59 -16.41 16.13
C ALA A 301 6.12 -17.68 15.44
N GLU A 302 6.03 -18.85 16.08
CA GLU A 302 6.39 -20.15 15.48
C GLU A 302 5.53 -20.51 14.26
N GLN A 303 4.24 -20.12 14.26
CA GLN A 303 3.37 -20.32 13.09
C GLN A 303 3.76 -19.39 11.94
N ILE A 304 4.09 -18.12 12.24
CA ILE A 304 4.58 -17.17 11.21
C ILE A 304 5.88 -17.70 10.59
N ASP A 305 6.83 -18.19 11.38
CA ASP A 305 8.08 -18.77 10.88
C ASP A 305 7.86 -20.01 9.99
N THR A 306 6.86 -20.83 10.34
CA THR A 306 6.44 -21.99 9.52
C THR A 306 5.93 -21.54 8.15
N ILE A 307 5.11 -20.50 8.11
CA ILE A 307 4.58 -19.91 6.86
C ILE A 307 5.72 -19.31 6.03
N HIS A 308 6.61 -18.53 6.67
CA HIS A 308 7.79 -17.96 6.03
C HIS A 308 8.65 -19.03 5.35
N THR A 309 9.02 -20.09 6.10
CA THR A 309 9.83 -21.20 5.59
C THR A 309 9.18 -21.89 4.40
N LYS A 310 7.86 -22.05 4.42
CA LYS A 310 7.09 -22.63 3.31
C LYS A 310 7.16 -21.74 2.06
N LEU A 311 6.95 -20.42 2.20
CA LEU A 311 7.00 -19.48 1.08
C LEU A 311 8.40 -19.40 0.44
N VAL A 312 9.46 -19.46 1.26
CA VAL A 312 10.85 -19.56 0.78
C VAL A 312 11.04 -20.84 -0.04
N ALA A 313 10.57 -21.99 0.44
CA ALA A 313 10.64 -23.26 -0.27
C ALA A 313 9.86 -23.23 -1.60
N GLU A 314 8.73 -22.51 -1.64
CA GLU A 314 7.92 -22.27 -2.84
C GLU A 314 8.50 -21.19 -3.76
N LYS A 315 9.64 -20.57 -3.40
CA LYS A 315 10.31 -19.48 -4.14
C LYS A 315 9.42 -18.24 -4.33
N LYS A 316 8.52 -17.98 -3.40
CA LYS A 316 7.66 -16.80 -3.36
C LYS A 316 8.34 -15.70 -2.56
N LYS A 317 9.42 -15.16 -3.14
CA LYS A 317 10.33 -14.23 -2.47
C LYS A 317 9.60 -13.04 -1.83
N ASP A 318 8.75 -12.35 -2.60
CA ASP A 318 8.09 -11.13 -2.15
C ASP A 318 7.16 -11.39 -0.94
N PHE A 319 6.36 -12.46 -1.00
CA PHE A 319 5.53 -12.86 0.14
C PHE A 319 6.37 -13.35 1.33
N ALA A 320 7.47 -14.07 1.09
CA ALA A 320 8.35 -14.49 2.17
C ALA A 320 8.98 -13.29 2.90
N GLU A 321 9.38 -12.24 2.17
CA GLU A 321 9.92 -11.02 2.79
C GLU A 321 8.88 -10.30 3.65
N THR A 322 7.62 -10.21 3.23
CA THR A 322 6.53 -9.68 4.05
C THR A 322 6.32 -10.50 5.33
N VAL A 323 6.26 -11.83 5.22
CA VAL A 323 6.05 -12.71 6.38
C VAL A 323 7.25 -12.71 7.34
N ASP A 324 8.47 -12.50 6.85
CA ASP A 324 9.65 -12.32 7.69
C ASP A 324 9.58 -11.03 8.52
N ASP A 325 9.02 -9.96 7.96
CA ASP A 325 8.80 -8.71 8.70
C ASP A 325 7.69 -8.87 9.77
N ASP A 326 6.59 -9.59 9.48
CA ASP A 326 5.60 -10.00 10.49
C ASP A 326 6.23 -10.81 11.63
N HIS A 327 7.13 -11.74 11.30
CA HIS A 327 7.81 -12.59 12.28
C HIS A 327 8.70 -11.76 13.20
N LYS A 328 9.50 -10.83 12.65
CA LYS A 328 10.34 -9.93 13.45
C LYS A 328 9.51 -9.05 14.37
N GLN A 329 8.39 -8.52 13.88
CA GLN A 329 7.48 -7.73 14.72
C GLN A 329 6.90 -8.60 15.85
N ALA A 330 6.46 -9.83 15.57
CA ALA A 330 5.97 -10.76 16.59
C ALA A 330 7.05 -11.09 17.64
N LEU A 331 8.31 -11.28 17.24
CA LEU A 331 9.44 -11.48 18.15
C LEU A 331 9.73 -10.25 19.01
N ALA A 332 9.61 -9.04 18.47
CA ALA A 332 9.73 -7.82 19.27
C ALA A 332 8.62 -7.74 20.32
N TRP A 333 7.38 -8.07 19.95
CA TRP A 333 6.26 -8.12 20.88
C TRP A 333 6.38 -9.26 21.91
N LEU A 334 7.07 -10.36 21.58
CA LEU A 334 7.45 -11.37 22.57
C LEU A 334 8.40 -10.78 23.61
N SER A 335 9.41 -10.02 23.19
CA SER A 335 10.30 -9.31 24.10
C SER A 335 9.54 -8.32 25.00
N VAL A 336 8.53 -7.61 24.46
CA VAL A 336 7.63 -6.75 25.26
C VAL A 336 6.88 -7.56 26.32
N ALA A 337 6.29 -8.70 25.95
CA ALA A 337 5.55 -9.56 26.87
C ALA A 337 6.42 -10.16 27.99
N GLU A 338 7.74 -10.19 27.79
CA GLU A 338 8.75 -10.63 28.75
C GLU A 338 9.43 -9.44 29.48
N ASP A 339 8.90 -8.23 29.37
CA ASP A 339 9.44 -6.97 29.93
C ASP A 339 10.87 -6.62 29.44
N LYS A 340 11.31 -7.18 28.31
CA LYS A 340 12.61 -6.93 27.68
C LYS A 340 12.50 -5.83 26.63
N TYR A 341 12.16 -4.63 27.07
CA TYR A 341 11.90 -3.51 26.16
C TYR A 341 13.10 -3.16 25.27
N ASP A 342 14.34 -3.20 25.78
CA ASP A 342 15.52 -2.88 24.97
C ASP A 342 15.76 -3.89 23.84
N ASP A 343 15.45 -5.18 24.05
CA ASP A 343 15.53 -6.21 23.01
C ASP A 343 14.47 -5.97 21.93
N ALA A 344 13.24 -5.62 22.33
CA ALA A 344 12.17 -5.24 21.39
C ALA A 344 12.57 -4.03 20.53
N LEU A 345 13.17 -3.01 21.14
CA LEU A 345 13.64 -1.81 20.43
C LEU A 345 14.78 -2.11 19.45
N ALA A 346 15.67 -3.05 19.79
CA ALA A 346 16.77 -3.48 18.92
C ALA A 346 16.27 -4.19 17.66
N ILE A 347 15.12 -4.88 17.73
CA ILE A 347 14.46 -5.51 16.58
C ILE A 347 13.69 -4.48 15.75
N LEU A 348 12.86 -3.64 16.39
CA LEU A 348 11.94 -2.74 15.70
C LEU A 348 12.66 -1.58 14.99
N ARG A 349 13.77 -1.06 15.54
CA ARG A 349 14.48 0.10 14.96
C ARG A 349 14.95 -0.11 13.52
N PRO A 350 15.78 -1.14 13.20
CA PRO A 350 16.24 -1.34 11.84
C PRO A 350 15.10 -1.69 10.88
N LEU A 351 14.05 -2.35 11.37
CA LEU A 351 12.87 -2.65 10.56
C LEU A 351 12.09 -1.37 10.20
N ALA A 352 11.87 -0.49 11.17
CA ALA A 352 11.26 0.82 10.95
C ALA A 352 12.08 1.67 9.96
N ASP A 353 13.41 1.72 10.10
CA ASP A 353 14.28 2.46 9.19
C ASP A 353 14.22 1.90 7.75
N LYS A 354 14.13 0.56 7.60
CA LYS A 354 13.92 -0.09 6.31
C LYS A 354 12.56 0.30 5.70
N ASN A 355 11.45 0.13 6.43
CA ASN A 355 10.11 0.39 5.89
C ASN A 355 9.96 1.87 5.46
N ASP A 356 10.46 2.81 6.27
CA ASP A 356 10.44 4.25 5.95
C ASP A 356 11.22 4.58 4.67
N SER A 357 12.35 3.89 4.45
CA SER A 357 13.18 4.12 3.26
C SER A 357 12.52 3.65 1.96
N LEU A 358 11.68 2.62 2.03
CA LEU A 358 11.01 2.00 0.88
C LEU A 358 9.65 2.64 0.59
N GLY A 359 9.00 3.20 1.61
CA GLY A 359 7.68 3.83 1.48
C GLY A 359 6.60 2.84 1.05
N GLU A 360 6.41 1.76 1.81
CA GLU A 360 5.40 0.72 1.56
C GLU A 360 3.97 1.28 1.58
N GLU A 361 3.05 0.67 0.84
CA GLU A 361 1.65 1.12 0.72
C GLU A 361 0.97 1.25 2.10
N PRO A 362 0.09 2.26 2.32
CA PRO A 362 -0.63 2.41 3.58
C PRO A 362 -1.65 1.27 3.77
N SER A 363 -1.26 0.21 4.48
CA SER A 363 -2.13 -0.96 4.71
C SER A 363 -2.24 -1.38 6.18
N GLY A 364 -1.40 -0.88 7.08
CA GLY A 364 -1.37 -1.37 8.46
C GLY A 364 -0.76 -0.40 9.45
N ILE A 365 -0.18 -0.94 10.51
CA ILE A 365 0.47 -0.15 11.56
C ILE A 365 1.94 0.01 11.22
N PRO A 366 2.46 1.25 11.07
CA PRO A 366 3.86 1.47 10.82
C PRO A 366 4.73 0.84 11.91
N THR A 367 5.80 0.15 11.54
CA THR A 367 6.77 -0.40 12.51
C THR A 367 7.31 0.69 13.44
N ARG A 368 7.48 1.92 12.93
CA ARG A 368 7.92 3.06 13.75
C ARG A 368 6.88 3.49 14.79
N GLU A 369 5.58 3.35 14.49
CA GLU A 369 4.52 3.57 15.48
C GLU A 369 4.62 2.54 16.62
N MET A 370 4.82 1.26 16.30
CA MET A 370 5.05 0.21 17.30
C MET A 370 6.29 0.50 18.17
N LEU A 371 7.39 0.93 17.53
CA LEU A 371 8.62 1.31 18.21
C LEU A 371 8.40 2.46 19.21
N ALA A 372 7.62 3.47 18.82
CA ALA A 372 7.25 4.58 19.68
C ALA A 372 6.36 4.14 20.85
N GLU A 373 5.44 3.20 20.61
CA GLU A 373 4.62 2.59 21.65
C GLU A 373 5.45 1.79 22.68
N VAL A 374 6.39 0.97 22.22
CA VAL A 374 7.31 0.24 23.11
C VAL A 374 8.15 1.21 23.97
N LEU A 375 8.59 2.33 23.40
CA LEU A 375 9.28 3.39 24.16
C LEU A 375 8.39 4.01 25.25
N MET A 376 7.09 4.18 24.98
CA MET A 376 6.13 4.62 26.00
C MET A 376 5.97 3.60 27.13
N MET A 377 5.85 2.31 26.80
CA MET A 377 5.81 1.22 27.80
C MET A 377 7.09 1.18 28.65
N ALA A 378 8.24 1.40 28.02
CA ALA A 378 9.54 1.50 28.69
C ALA A 378 9.75 2.79 29.49
N LYS A 379 8.74 3.67 29.58
CA LYS A 379 8.79 4.97 30.26
C LYS A 379 9.86 5.91 29.71
N ARG A 380 10.04 5.93 28.38
CA ARG A 380 10.99 6.79 27.65
C ARG A 380 10.25 7.78 26.74
N PRO A 381 9.44 8.71 27.30
CA PRO A 381 8.51 9.52 26.51
C PRO A 381 9.18 10.51 25.55
N GLU A 382 10.37 11.01 25.87
CA GLU A 382 11.11 11.90 24.97
C GLU A 382 11.57 11.19 23.69
N GLN A 383 12.03 9.93 23.84
CA GLN A 383 12.41 9.09 22.71
C GLN A 383 11.18 8.66 21.93
N ALA A 384 10.09 8.26 22.61
CA ALA A 384 8.84 7.89 21.97
C ALA A 384 8.29 9.03 21.11
N LEU A 385 8.30 10.26 21.64
CA LEU A 385 7.87 11.43 20.90
C LEU A 385 8.68 11.62 19.62
N ALA A 386 10.01 11.48 19.67
CA ALA A 386 10.85 11.63 18.49
C ALA A 386 10.51 10.59 17.39
N GLU A 387 10.14 9.37 17.79
CA GLU A 387 9.72 8.33 16.85
C GLU A 387 8.35 8.60 16.24
N TYR A 388 7.34 8.99 17.04
CA TYR A 388 6.05 9.41 16.51
C TYR A 388 6.18 10.61 15.56
N GLU A 389 7.03 11.58 15.88
CA GLU A 389 7.30 12.72 15.00
C GLU A 389 7.97 12.34 13.68
N THR A 390 8.77 11.29 13.70
CA THR A 390 9.41 10.77 12.49
C THR A 390 8.40 10.00 11.66
N ASP A 391 7.58 9.15 12.30
CA ASP A 391 6.52 8.40 11.65
C ASP A 391 5.50 9.33 10.97
N LEU A 392 5.03 10.37 11.67
CA LEU A 392 4.03 11.31 11.15
C LEU A 392 4.52 12.16 9.95
N LYS A 393 5.81 12.15 9.61
CA LYS A 393 6.31 12.73 8.34
C LYS A 393 5.98 11.85 7.15
N PHE A 394 5.93 10.54 7.35
CA PHE A 394 5.64 9.55 6.31
C PHE A 394 4.18 9.09 6.34
N ASN A 395 3.56 9.12 7.51
CA ASN A 395 2.18 8.71 7.78
C ASN A 395 1.39 9.88 8.40
N PRO A 396 1.27 11.03 7.71
CA PRO A 396 0.58 12.20 8.27
C PRO A 396 -0.89 11.90 8.58
N ASN A 397 -1.41 12.58 9.60
CA ASN A 397 -2.81 12.50 10.02
C ASN A 397 -3.31 11.10 10.44
N ARG A 398 -2.40 10.17 10.73
CA ARG A 398 -2.75 8.85 11.25
C ARG A 398 -3.30 8.95 12.67
N PHE A 399 -4.40 8.27 12.97
CA PHE A 399 -5.13 8.43 14.24
C PHE A 399 -4.26 8.09 15.44
N ASN A 400 -3.71 6.87 15.45
CA ASN A 400 -2.93 6.36 16.57
C ASN A 400 -1.56 7.06 16.69
N GLY A 401 -0.93 7.40 15.56
CA GLY A 401 0.28 8.23 15.55
C GLY A 401 0.08 9.61 16.18
N LEU A 402 -0.99 10.34 15.82
CA LEU A 402 -1.30 11.65 16.42
C LEU A 402 -1.60 11.54 17.92
N TYR A 403 -2.42 10.56 18.32
CA TYR A 403 -2.73 10.37 19.73
C TYR A 403 -1.50 9.97 20.55
N GLY A 404 -0.69 9.04 20.03
CA GLY A 404 0.56 8.59 20.65
C GLY A 404 1.58 9.72 20.78
N ALA A 405 1.75 10.55 19.75
CA ALA A 405 2.58 11.76 19.81
C ALA A 405 2.11 12.73 20.90
N ALA A 406 0.79 12.92 21.03
CA ALA A 406 0.21 13.78 22.07
C ALA A 406 0.51 13.25 23.48
N GLN A 407 0.32 11.95 23.71
CA GLN A 407 0.61 11.30 24.99
C GLN A 407 2.11 11.35 25.33
N ALA A 408 2.97 11.07 24.35
CA ALA A 408 4.42 11.14 24.53
C ALA A 408 4.89 12.57 24.86
N ALA A 409 4.34 13.58 24.17
CA ALA A 409 4.61 14.98 24.46
C ALA A 409 4.15 15.39 25.87
N GLU A 410 2.97 14.97 26.30
CA GLU A 410 2.44 15.24 27.63
C GLU A 410 3.34 14.62 28.72
N ALA A 411 3.70 13.35 28.56
CA ALA A 411 4.58 12.62 29.49
C ALA A 411 6.01 13.19 29.51
N ALA A 412 6.47 13.81 28.41
CA ALA A 412 7.72 14.54 28.33
C ALA A 412 7.63 16.01 28.81
N GLY A 413 6.50 16.45 29.37
CA GLY A 413 6.30 17.82 29.86
C GLY A 413 6.12 18.88 28.78
N LYS A 414 5.96 18.49 27.50
CA LYS A 414 5.83 19.39 26.34
C LYS A 414 4.36 19.74 26.05
N GLN A 415 3.73 20.42 27.01
CA GLN A 415 2.28 20.67 27.03
C GLN A 415 1.71 21.39 25.81
N GLN A 416 2.43 22.38 25.26
CA GLN A 416 1.99 23.08 24.05
C GLN A 416 1.94 22.13 22.85
N LYS A 417 2.93 21.24 22.74
CA LYS A 417 3.04 20.27 21.66
C LYS A 417 2.00 19.17 21.76
N ALA A 418 1.75 18.66 22.97
CA ALA A 418 0.65 17.74 23.22
C ALA A 418 -0.69 18.33 22.77
N ALA A 419 -0.94 19.62 23.08
CA ALA A 419 -2.13 20.33 22.64
C ALA A 419 -2.30 20.34 21.11
N GLN A 420 -1.21 20.59 20.39
CA GLN A 420 -1.22 20.66 18.93
C GLN A 420 -1.61 19.31 18.32
N TYR A 421 -1.04 18.21 18.81
CA TYR A 421 -1.40 16.87 18.32
C TYR A 421 -2.83 16.46 18.69
N TYR A 422 -3.31 16.76 19.90
CA TYR A 422 -4.73 16.52 20.24
C TYR A 422 -5.67 17.35 19.36
N ALA A 423 -5.35 18.62 19.09
CA ALA A 423 -6.14 19.48 18.21
C ALA A 423 -6.15 18.96 16.77
N GLU A 424 -5.00 18.52 16.24
CA GLU A 424 -4.94 17.93 14.90
C GLU A 424 -5.73 16.62 14.83
N LEU A 425 -5.66 15.75 15.85
CA LEU A 425 -6.48 14.53 15.91
C LEU A 425 -7.98 14.85 15.86
N VAL A 426 -8.44 15.85 16.62
CA VAL A 426 -9.84 16.29 16.61
C VAL A 426 -10.24 16.81 15.23
N LYS A 427 -9.35 17.57 14.57
CA LYS A 427 -9.57 18.10 13.22
C LYS A 427 -9.62 17.00 12.16
N VAL A 428 -8.71 16.03 12.20
CA VAL A 428 -8.67 14.87 11.30
C VAL A 428 -9.95 14.03 11.43
N CYS A 429 -10.48 13.91 12.64
CA CYS A 429 -11.73 13.19 12.92
C CYS A 429 -12.99 14.07 12.82
N ALA A 430 -12.91 15.26 12.21
CA ALA A 430 -14.07 16.13 12.08
C ALA A 430 -15.20 15.43 11.29
N GLY A 431 -16.43 15.50 11.81
CA GLY A 431 -17.58 14.81 11.23
C GLY A 431 -17.66 13.31 11.54
N SER A 432 -16.73 12.77 12.33
CA SER A 432 -16.83 11.40 12.85
C SER A 432 -17.67 11.34 14.13
N ASN A 433 -18.49 10.28 14.23
CA ASN A 433 -19.21 9.88 15.45
C ASN A 433 -18.42 8.84 16.27
N SER A 434 -17.09 8.88 16.19
CA SER A 434 -16.23 7.94 16.92
C SER A 434 -16.50 7.95 18.43
N GLU A 435 -16.67 6.77 19.00
CA GLU A 435 -16.76 6.53 20.44
C GLU A 435 -15.40 6.16 21.06
N ARG A 436 -14.30 6.25 20.29
CA ARG A 436 -12.95 5.98 20.78
C ARG A 436 -12.65 6.84 22.03
N PRO A 437 -12.25 6.25 23.16
CA PRO A 437 -11.84 6.98 24.36
C PRO A 437 -10.75 8.02 24.07
N GLU A 438 -9.83 7.72 23.15
CA GLU A 438 -8.73 8.57 22.72
C GLU A 438 -9.24 9.89 22.12
N LEU A 439 -10.21 9.81 21.20
CA LEU A 439 -10.80 11.01 20.59
C LEU A 439 -11.65 11.79 21.61
N SER A 440 -12.36 11.10 22.50
CA SER A 440 -13.15 11.74 23.56
C SER A 440 -12.25 12.54 24.51
N ARG A 441 -11.11 11.96 24.91
CA ARG A 441 -10.09 12.64 25.72
C ARG A 441 -9.49 13.84 24.97
N ALA A 442 -9.12 13.66 23.71
CA ALA A 442 -8.56 14.74 22.89
C ALA A 442 -9.54 15.93 22.78
N LYS A 443 -10.84 15.67 22.53
CA LYS A 443 -11.89 16.70 22.51
C LYS A 443 -12.00 17.44 23.85
N GLY A 444 -11.97 16.71 24.97
CA GLY A 444 -12.00 17.31 26.31
C GLY A 444 -10.83 18.26 26.55
N LEU A 445 -9.61 17.81 26.27
CA LEU A 445 -8.39 18.60 26.45
C LEU A 445 -8.29 19.83 25.54
N VAL A 446 -8.89 19.76 24.35
CA VAL A 446 -8.94 20.89 23.42
C VAL A 446 -10.01 21.91 23.84
N ALA A 447 -11.12 21.47 24.43
CA ALA A 447 -12.21 22.34 24.89
C ALA A 447 -11.91 23.10 26.19
N GLU A 448 -10.97 22.61 27.00
CA GLU A 448 -10.53 23.25 28.25
C GLU A 448 -9.53 24.41 28.05
N LYS A 449 -9.12 24.68 26.80
CA LYS A 449 -8.20 25.76 26.42
C LYS A 449 -8.93 26.88 25.70
#